data_AF-A0A942ASB5-F1
#
_entry.id   AF-A0A942ASB5-F1
#
_cell.length_a   1.000
_cell.length_b   1.000
_cell.length_c   1.000
_cell.angle_alpha   90.00
_cell.angle_beta   90.00
_cell.angle_gamma   90.00
#
_symmetry.space_group_name_H-M   'P 1'
#
loop_
_entity.id
_entity.type
_entity.pdbx_description
1 polymer ?
#
loop_
_entity_poly.entity_id
_entity_poly.type
_entity_poly.pdbx_seq_one_letter_code
_entity_poly.pdbx_strand_id
1 'polypeptide(L)'
;MSFNVDQCFAPDSNATLVFLELLKLNVSKIKPQCVIYIDHNTMQNGPMNMDDHIFLQDCAKKYGIILSKAGNGISHQVHLERYAKPGIIALGADSHSSTMGAIGALGLCCGSLDLALTMSNGSYSIIMPKIIKVNLTGKLKKYSSAKDLALHLVYKMAINKHGNYVLEFTGDSLSSLNVYERATIANMSAEMGVVGSIFPSDEQTKKYLEAHGRADDYLAQEADSDAQYDYEYEIDLGQISPLAACPSRIDNVKSVEEIQGLKVNQVLIGSCANGSIYDFIYAANVLKKYPLNKDVSLAIIPGSRHTLALMIKLGILDIFVQAGARILESACGACMGLGQAPMTGGVSLRTFNRNYVGRSGTIMSDVYIVSPEVAISSAVNGYLSPPVSLTNELKIQNIALPLNDALIVNEKEDVELKLGPNIKPIAHFEPVGFNIKASVMLVCGSDITTDQIMPSSPSILPYRSNIEKLCDYAFYDLDSDFVKRCRENKGGIIMAGANYGLGSASEHGVIALRYLGIKAVVAKSFSYLHKRNLINFGIIPIEAYISGNIYDEIHITIDDGECLIENVTASSFFKTKLEITNEEWDIIKRGGIL
;
A
#
# COMPACT_ATOMS: atom_id res chain seq x y z
N MET A 1 23.01 -3.41 2.00
CA MET A 1 22.94 -4.27 3.20
C MET A 1 22.08 -5.47 2.86
N SER A 2 22.38 -6.66 3.39
CA SER A 2 21.57 -7.87 3.23
C SER A 2 21.27 -8.46 4.61
N PHE A 3 20.04 -8.93 4.83
CA PHE A 3 19.60 -9.50 6.10
C PHE A 3 18.60 -10.64 5.87
N ASN A 4 18.47 -11.51 6.88
CA ASN A 4 17.48 -12.58 6.87
C ASN A 4 16.09 -12.01 7.15
N VAL A 5 15.08 -12.58 6.49
CA VAL A 5 13.68 -12.22 6.68
C VAL A 5 12.97 -13.35 7.42
N ASP A 6 12.28 -13.02 8.52
CA ASP A 6 11.56 -14.00 9.33
C ASP A 6 10.21 -14.35 8.72
N GLN A 7 9.50 -13.33 8.22
CA GLN A 7 8.16 -13.46 7.67
C GLN A 7 8.04 -12.80 6.29
N CYS A 8 7.39 -13.50 5.36
CA CYS A 8 6.97 -12.93 4.08
C CYS A 8 5.44 -12.97 3.96
N PHE A 9 4.85 -11.97 3.32
CA PHE A 9 3.43 -12.02 2.98
C PHE A 9 3.05 -11.27 1.72
N ALA A 10 1.94 -11.67 1.10
CA ALA A 10 1.42 -10.99 -0.08
C ALA A 10 -0.10 -11.08 -0.16
N PRO A 11 -0.77 -10.02 -0.64
CA PRO A 11 -2.15 -10.11 -1.10
C PRO A 11 -2.22 -10.88 -2.42
N ASP A 12 -3.37 -11.47 -2.71
CA ASP A 12 -3.71 -12.23 -3.92
C ASP A 12 -3.40 -11.47 -5.21
N SER A 13 -3.63 -10.15 -5.21
CA SER A 13 -3.34 -9.29 -6.36
C SER A 13 -1.87 -9.26 -6.79
N ASN A 14 -0.94 -9.59 -5.90
CA ASN A 14 0.50 -9.66 -6.17
C ASN A 14 1.06 -11.09 -6.01
N ALA A 15 0.45 -11.91 -5.16
CA ALA A 15 0.91 -13.27 -4.87
C ALA A 15 0.90 -14.18 -6.10
N THR A 16 -0.02 -13.96 -7.06
CA THR A 16 -0.03 -14.75 -8.30
C THR A 16 1.29 -14.59 -9.07
N LEU A 17 1.82 -13.37 -9.18
CA LEU A 17 3.13 -13.11 -9.78
C LEU A 17 4.26 -13.77 -8.99
N VAL A 18 4.23 -13.66 -7.65
CA VAL A 18 5.22 -14.29 -6.76
C VAL A 18 5.35 -15.78 -7.07
N PHE A 19 4.23 -16.51 -7.13
CA PHE A 19 4.27 -17.95 -7.39
C PHE A 19 4.61 -18.31 -8.83
N LEU A 20 4.20 -17.50 -9.81
CA LEU A 20 4.62 -17.71 -11.20
C LEU A 20 6.15 -17.64 -11.32
N GLU A 21 6.80 -16.70 -10.61
CA GLU A 21 8.26 -16.58 -10.61
C GLU A 21 8.94 -17.68 -9.80
N LEU A 22 8.40 -18.08 -8.65
CA LEU A 22 8.91 -19.23 -7.89
C LEU A 22 8.89 -20.53 -8.71
N LEU A 23 7.84 -20.72 -9.52
CA LEU A 23 7.73 -21.87 -10.42
C LEU A 23 8.77 -21.80 -11.54
N LYS A 24 8.96 -20.63 -12.15
CA LYS A 24 9.99 -20.41 -13.18
C LYS A 24 11.40 -20.68 -12.64
N LEU A 25 11.65 -20.29 -11.39
CA LEU A 25 12.89 -20.53 -10.65
C LEU A 25 13.07 -21.98 -10.17
N ASN A 26 12.08 -22.86 -10.36
CA ASN A 26 12.08 -24.24 -9.86
C ASN A 26 12.36 -24.34 -8.34
N VAL A 27 11.82 -23.40 -7.56
CA VAL A 27 11.99 -23.40 -6.10
C VAL A 27 11.24 -24.58 -5.50
N SER A 28 11.92 -25.36 -4.67
CA SER A 28 11.34 -26.55 -4.02
C SER A 28 10.93 -26.30 -2.57
N LYS A 29 11.46 -25.26 -1.93
CA LYS A 29 11.22 -24.94 -0.53
C LYS A 29 11.23 -23.44 -0.29
N ILE A 30 10.25 -22.97 0.47
CA ILE A 30 10.20 -21.60 0.98
C ILE A 30 10.94 -21.55 2.33
N LYS A 31 11.80 -20.55 2.53
CA LYS A 31 12.62 -20.43 3.75
C LYS A 31 11.94 -19.64 4.87
N PRO A 32 11.46 -18.40 4.66
CA PRO A 32 10.75 -17.64 5.70
C PRO A 32 9.37 -18.22 5.99
N GLN A 33 8.78 -17.89 7.14
CA GLN A 33 7.37 -18.15 7.37
C GLN A 33 6.55 -17.29 6.39
N CYS A 34 5.65 -17.90 5.62
CA CYS A 34 4.91 -17.18 4.58
C CYS A 34 3.40 -17.24 4.78
N VAL A 35 2.74 -16.11 4.54
CA VAL A 35 1.27 -16.00 4.57
C VAL A 35 0.75 -15.28 3.33
N ILE A 36 -0.18 -15.91 2.63
CA ILE A 36 -0.87 -15.33 1.46
C ILE A 36 -2.29 -14.96 1.84
N TYR A 37 -2.78 -13.81 1.37
CA TYR A 37 -4.10 -13.29 1.71
C TYR A 37 -4.96 -13.10 0.48
N ILE A 38 -6.20 -13.57 0.50
CA ILE A 38 -7.18 -13.26 -0.54
C ILE A 38 -8.05 -12.09 -0.03
N ASP A 39 -7.67 -10.87 -0.38
CA ASP A 39 -8.30 -9.64 0.12
C ASP A 39 -8.50 -8.54 -0.94
N HIS A 40 -7.93 -8.69 -2.15
CA HIS A 40 -8.07 -7.71 -3.23
C HIS A 40 -9.09 -8.13 -4.30
N ASN A 41 -9.07 -9.39 -4.76
CA ASN A 41 -9.90 -9.88 -5.87
C ASN A 41 -11.20 -10.59 -5.41
N THR A 42 -11.88 -10.06 -4.40
CA THR A 42 -13.07 -10.72 -3.82
C THR A 42 -14.38 -10.47 -4.59
N MET A 43 -14.45 -9.44 -5.45
CA MET A 43 -15.59 -9.24 -6.35
C MET A 43 -15.50 -10.12 -7.60
N GLN A 44 -16.20 -11.24 -7.60
CA GLN A 44 -16.16 -12.23 -8.69
C GLN A 44 -17.19 -11.92 -9.79
N ASN A 45 -16.74 -11.28 -10.88
CA ASN A 45 -17.55 -11.01 -12.08
C ASN A 45 -17.30 -12.02 -13.22
N GLY A 46 -16.59 -13.11 -12.94
CA GLY A 46 -16.18 -14.15 -13.88
C GLY A 46 -15.21 -15.16 -13.24
N PRO A 47 -14.68 -16.14 -13.99
CA PRO A 47 -13.86 -17.21 -13.43
C PRO A 47 -12.47 -16.74 -13.00
N MET A 48 -11.93 -15.68 -13.60
CA MET A 48 -10.53 -15.22 -13.44
C MET A 48 -10.08 -15.15 -11.97
N ASN A 49 -10.84 -14.45 -11.11
CA ASN A 49 -10.48 -14.32 -9.70
C ASN A 49 -10.54 -15.67 -8.96
N MET A 50 -11.54 -16.50 -9.26
CA MET A 50 -11.66 -17.81 -8.62
C MET A 50 -10.53 -18.75 -9.06
N ASP A 51 -10.13 -18.68 -10.34
CA ASP A 51 -8.98 -19.41 -10.86
C ASP A 51 -7.69 -18.99 -10.13
N ASP A 52 -7.47 -17.68 -9.95
CA ASP A 52 -6.35 -17.15 -9.16
C ASP A 52 -6.40 -17.66 -7.70
N HIS A 53 -7.57 -17.64 -7.08
CA HIS A 53 -7.74 -18.10 -5.70
C HIS A 53 -7.45 -19.60 -5.54
N ILE A 54 -7.85 -20.43 -6.51
CA ILE A 54 -7.53 -21.86 -6.51
C ILE A 54 -6.05 -22.09 -6.76
N PHE A 55 -5.46 -21.40 -7.74
CA PHE A 55 -4.02 -21.47 -8.01
C PHE A 55 -3.19 -21.14 -6.77
N LEU A 56 -3.54 -20.06 -6.04
CA LEU A 56 -2.87 -19.68 -4.80
C LEU A 56 -3.08 -20.69 -3.67
N GLN A 57 -4.26 -21.31 -3.58
CA GLN A 57 -4.52 -22.40 -2.62
C GLN A 57 -3.69 -23.64 -2.93
N ASP A 58 -3.59 -24.04 -4.20
CA ASP A 58 -2.77 -25.16 -4.63
C ASP A 58 -1.28 -24.86 -4.38
N CYS A 59 -0.83 -23.63 -4.62
CA CYS A 59 0.53 -23.20 -4.28
C CYS A 59 0.79 -23.24 -2.77
N ALA A 60 -0.16 -22.76 -1.97
CA ALA A 60 -0.04 -22.79 -0.51
C ALA A 60 0.14 -24.22 0.01
N LYS A 61 -0.65 -25.16 -0.53
CA LYS A 61 -0.55 -26.59 -0.25
C LYS A 61 0.78 -27.20 -0.70
N LYS A 62 1.19 -26.93 -1.94
CA LYS A 62 2.45 -27.43 -2.50
C LYS A 62 3.67 -27.02 -1.66
N TYR A 63 3.73 -25.76 -1.25
CA TYR A 63 4.85 -25.21 -0.50
C TYR A 63 4.72 -25.41 1.02
N GLY A 64 3.53 -25.80 1.52
CA GLY A 64 3.26 -25.93 2.95
C GLY A 64 3.30 -24.59 3.67
N ILE A 65 2.73 -23.56 3.06
CA ILE A 65 2.63 -22.20 3.60
C ILE A 65 1.19 -21.87 3.97
N ILE A 66 1.00 -20.77 4.69
CA ILE A 66 -0.32 -20.37 5.18
C ILE A 66 -1.04 -19.56 4.11
N LEU A 67 -2.32 -19.85 3.88
CA LEU A 67 -3.22 -19.00 3.09
C LEU A 67 -4.46 -18.63 3.88
N SER A 68 -4.77 -17.33 3.87
CA SER A 68 -5.99 -16.75 4.42
C SER A 68 -6.99 -16.54 3.28
N LYS A 69 -8.10 -17.27 3.32
CA LYS A 69 -9.14 -17.26 2.28
C LYS A 69 -9.93 -15.95 2.26
N ALA A 70 -10.64 -15.72 1.16
CA ALA A 70 -11.55 -14.58 0.98
C ALA A 70 -12.53 -14.44 2.15
N GLY A 71 -12.76 -13.20 2.60
CA GLY A 71 -13.65 -12.87 3.70
C GLY A 71 -13.05 -13.04 5.10
N ASN A 72 -11.79 -13.45 5.23
CA ASN A 72 -11.12 -13.52 6.54
C ASN A 72 -10.60 -12.16 7.02
N GLY A 73 -10.24 -11.26 6.09
CA GLY A 73 -9.72 -9.94 6.42
C GLY A 73 -8.62 -9.47 5.49
N ILE A 74 -8.30 -8.19 5.65
CA ILE A 74 -7.23 -7.50 4.92
C ILE A 74 -5.88 -7.96 5.49
N SER A 75 -4.96 -8.30 4.59
CA SER A 75 -3.60 -8.79 4.85
C SER A 75 -2.95 -8.17 6.08
N HIS A 76 -2.81 -6.84 6.11
CA HIS A 76 -2.19 -6.10 7.21
C HIS A 76 -2.87 -6.36 8.56
N GLN A 77 -4.20 -6.27 8.62
CA GLN A 77 -4.95 -6.46 9.86
C GLN A 77 -4.84 -7.90 10.34
N VAL A 78 -5.04 -8.87 9.43
CA VAL A 78 -4.98 -10.29 9.75
C VAL A 78 -3.56 -10.72 10.14
N HIS A 79 -2.53 -10.16 9.50
CA HIS A 79 -1.13 -10.44 9.84
C HIS A 79 -0.78 -9.90 11.22
N LEU A 80 -1.17 -8.67 11.54
CA LEU A 80 -0.97 -8.06 12.85
C LEU A 80 -1.63 -8.89 13.96
N GLU A 81 -2.89 -9.28 13.76
CA GLU A 81 -3.67 -10.04 14.75
C GLU A 81 -3.10 -11.45 14.99
N ARG A 82 -2.52 -12.09 13.97
CA ARG A 82 -2.21 -13.54 14.01
C ARG A 82 -0.74 -13.93 14.02
N TYR A 83 0.12 -13.19 13.30
CA TYR A 83 1.46 -13.68 12.96
C TYR A 83 2.57 -12.70 13.33
N ALA A 84 2.32 -11.39 13.23
CA ALA A 84 3.30 -10.37 13.56
C ALA A 84 3.66 -10.42 15.05
N LYS A 85 4.94 -10.36 15.38
CA LYS A 85 5.43 -10.35 16.77
C LYS A 85 6.65 -9.43 16.89
N PRO A 86 6.95 -8.90 18.09
CA PRO A 86 8.12 -8.06 18.28
C PRO A 86 9.43 -8.74 17.85
N GLY A 87 10.37 -7.96 17.32
CA GLY A 87 11.74 -8.38 17.03
C GLY A 87 11.96 -9.17 15.74
N ILE A 88 10.95 -9.25 14.88
CA ILE A 88 11.08 -9.88 13.56
C ILE A 88 11.19 -8.83 12.45
N ILE A 89 11.70 -9.25 11.31
CA ILE A 89 11.58 -8.54 10.04
C ILE A 89 10.49 -9.21 9.19
N ALA A 90 9.47 -8.43 8.83
CA ALA A 90 8.37 -8.87 7.99
C ALA A 90 8.42 -8.14 6.65
N LEU A 91 8.53 -8.89 5.55
CA LEU A 91 8.59 -8.36 4.19
C LEU A 91 7.29 -8.66 3.45
N GLY A 92 6.61 -7.62 2.98
CA GLY A 92 5.35 -7.78 2.24
C GLY A 92 5.40 -7.26 0.82
N ALA A 93 4.75 -7.97 -0.12
CA ALA A 93 4.45 -7.45 -1.46
C ALA A 93 3.23 -6.52 -1.44
N ASP A 94 3.23 -5.56 -0.51
CA ASP A 94 2.23 -4.50 -0.36
C ASP A 94 2.89 -3.28 0.31
N SER A 95 2.53 -2.07 -0.13
CA SER A 95 3.10 -0.84 0.41
C SER A 95 2.80 -0.61 1.89
N HIS A 96 1.67 -1.10 2.39
CA HIS A 96 1.22 -0.85 3.77
C HIS A 96 1.76 -1.89 4.77
N SER A 97 2.73 -2.71 4.35
CA SER A 97 3.42 -3.70 5.19
C SER A 97 4.10 -3.11 6.43
N SER A 98 4.40 -1.81 6.39
CA SER A 98 4.86 -1.00 7.54
C SER A 98 3.92 -1.06 8.74
N THR A 99 2.65 -1.45 8.58
CA THR A 99 1.70 -1.70 9.68
C THR A 99 2.29 -2.57 10.79
N MET A 100 3.17 -3.52 10.46
CA MET A 100 3.79 -4.42 11.45
C MET A 100 4.66 -3.67 12.47
N GLY A 101 5.11 -2.46 12.14
CA GLY A 101 5.77 -1.52 13.05
C GLY A 101 5.04 -1.31 14.37
N ALA A 102 3.71 -1.40 14.36
CA ALA A 102 2.86 -1.15 15.52
C ALA A 102 3.11 -2.08 16.72
N ILE A 103 3.70 -3.25 16.48
CA ILE A 103 3.92 -4.30 17.48
C ILE A 103 5.41 -4.54 17.76
N GLY A 104 6.31 -3.68 17.29
CA GLY A 104 7.76 -3.87 17.43
C GLY A 104 8.39 -4.79 16.38
N ALA A 105 7.69 -5.09 15.29
CA ALA A 105 8.30 -5.73 14.12
C ALA A 105 8.79 -4.67 13.13
N LEU A 106 9.84 -4.96 12.36
CA LEU A 106 10.22 -4.13 11.23
C LEU A 106 9.47 -4.60 9.97
N GLY A 107 8.36 -3.92 9.67
CA GLY A 107 7.57 -4.16 8.45
C GLY A 107 8.13 -3.39 7.26
N LEU A 108 8.51 -4.10 6.20
CA LEU A 108 9.07 -3.55 4.97
C LEU A 108 8.20 -3.93 3.76
N CYS A 109 8.17 -3.07 2.74
CA CYS A 109 7.53 -3.35 1.47
C CYS A 109 8.54 -3.69 0.36
N CYS A 110 8.12 -4.53 -0.58
CA CYS A 110 8.89 -4.87 -1.78
C CYS A 110 7.98 -5.21 -2.97
N GLY A 111 8.58 -5.40 -4.14
CA GLY A 111 7.90 -5.98 -5.30
C GLY A 111 7.62 -7.49 -5.14
N SER A 112 6.76 -8.03 -5.99
CA SER A 112 6.47 -9.47 -6.04
C SER A 112 7.72 -10.29 -6.35
N LEU A 113 8.59 -9.77 -7.22
CA LEU A 113 9.81 -10.47 -7.61
C LEU A 113 10.86 -10.52 -6.49
N ASP A 114 11.09 -9.38 -5.83
CA ASP A 114 11.92 -9.33 -4.61
C ASP A 114 11.39 -10.29 -3.52
N LEU A 115 10.06 -10.36 -3.36
CA LEU A 115 9.44 -11.30 -2.42
C LEU A 115 9.69 -12.76 -2.85
N ALA A 116 9.52 -13.10 -4.14
CA ALA A 116 9.78 -14.45 -4.63
C ALA A 116 11.24 -14.89 -4.40
N LEU A 117 12.21 -14.00 -4.65
CA LEU A 117 13.62 -14.26 -4.38
C LEU A 117 13.89 -14.43 -2.88
N THR A 118 13.32 -13.56 -2.05
CA THR A 118 13.43 -13.64 -0.58
C THR A 118 12.81 -14.92 -0.04
N MET A 119 11.64 -15.33 -0.55
CA MET A 119 10.99 -16.58 -0.20
C MET A 119 11.85 -17.79 -0.54
N SER A 120 12.59 -17.73 -1.65
CA SER A 120 13.52 -18.78 -2.10
C SER A 120 14.82 -18.82 -1.28
N ASN A 121 15.47 -17.68 -1.07
CA ASN A 121 16.82 -17.62 -0.51
C ASN A 121 16.86 -17.27 0.99
N GLY A 122 15.79 -16.73 1.57
CA GLY A 122 15.65 -16.33 2.97
C GLY A 122 16.20 -14.93 3.31
N SER A 123 16.72 -14.20 2.34
CA SER A 123 17.46 -12.94 2.53
C SER A 123 16.97 -11.84 1.60
N TYR A 124 16.88 -10.62 2.12
CA TYR A 124 16.51 -9.43 1.36
C TYR A 124 17.62 -8.38 1.43
N SER A 125 17.83 -7.68 0.31
CA SER A 125 18.90 -6.69 0.17
C SER A 125 18.33 -5.31 -0.16
N ILE A 126 18.67 -4.33 0.67
CA ILE A 126 18.30 -2.90 0.48
C ILE A 126 19.51 -1.99 0.73
N ILE A 127 19.41 -0.77 0.22
CA ILE A 127 20.30 0.32 0.62
C ILE A 127 19.96 0.66 2.08
N MET A 128 20.98 0.72 2.95
CA MET A 128 20.77 0.99 4.39
C MET A 128 19.94 2.27 4.56
N PRO A 129 18.72 2.18 5.13
CA PRO A 129 17.90 3.35 5.36
C PRO A 129 18.54 4.23 6.43
N LYS A 130 18.32 5.53 6.29
CA LYS A 130 18.56 6.47 7.39
C LYS A 130 17.42 6.37 8.41
N ILE A 131 17.68 6.72 9.66
CA ILE A 131 16.69 6.58 10.75
C ILE A 131 16.23 7.97 11.22
N ILE A 132 14.91 8.17 11.23
CA ILE A 132 14.27 9.37 11.77
C ILE A 132 13.62 9.03 13.10
N LYS A 133 14.04 9.71 14.16
CA LYS A 133 13.35 9.66 15.45
C LYS A 133 12.11 10.53 15.41
N VAL A 134 10.96 9.98 15.80
CA VAL A 134 9.73 10.74 16.02
C VAL A 134 9.38 10.67 17.50
N ASN A 135 9.77 11.70 18.25
CA ASN A 135 9.54 11.81 19.68
C ASN A 135 8.15 12.44 19.95
N LEU A 136 7.25 11.65 20.54
CA LEU A 136 5.88 12.06 20.84
C LEU A 136 5.74 12.48 22.31
N THR A 137 5.21 13.68 22.53
CA THR A 137 4.97 14.27 23.85
C THR A 137 3.51 14.71 24.02
N GLY A 138 3.08 14.96 25.26
CA GLY A 138 1.70 15.36 25.55
C GLY A 138 0.67 14.24 25.36
N LYS A 139 -0.57 14.60 25.04
CA LYS A 139 -1.66 13.64 24.75
C LYS A 139 -2.58 14.21 23.68
N LEU A 140 -3.13 13.35 22.83
CA LEU A 140 -4.12 13.74 21.84
C LEU A 140 -5.30 14.43 22.54
N LYS A 141 -5.74 15.56 21.97
CA LYS A 141 -6.94 16.26 22.44
C LYS A 141 -8.17 15.39 22.23
N LYS A 142 -9.22 15.66 23.01
CA LYS A 142 -10.52 15.00 22.85
C LYS A 142 -10.98 15.12 21.39
N TYR A 143 -11.29 13.98 20.77
CA TYR A 143 -11.71 13.83 19.37
C TYR A 143 -10.63 14.04 18.30
N SER A 144 -9.36 14.17 18.68
CA SER A 144 -8.24 13.93 17.77
C SER A 144 -7.80 12.47 17.91
N SER A 145 -7.42 11.87 16.80
CA SER A 145 -7.15 10.43 16.69
C SER A 145 -5.72 10.17 16.21
N ALA A 146 -5.32 8.90 16.26
CA ALA A 146 -4.08 8.44 15.62
C ALA A 146 -4.04 8.76 14.11
N LYS A 147 -5.22 8.83 13.46
CA LYS A 147 -5.31 9.20 12.04
C LYS A 147 -4.91 10.65 11.81
N ASP A 148 -5.30 11.56 12.70
CA ASP A 148 -4.95 12.98 12.60
C ASP A 148 -3.44 13.18 12.79
N LEU A 149 -2.82 12.46 13.74
CA LEU A 149 -1.36 12.42 13.88
C LEU A 149 -0.69 11.89 12.62
N ALA A 150 -1.22 10.80 12.03
CA ALA A 150 -0.68 10.23 10.80
C ALA A 150 -0.75 11.23 9.63
N LEU A 151 -1.86 11.95 9.46
CA LEU A 151 -2.00 13.00 8.44
C LEU A 151 -1.04 14.18 8.70
N HIS A 152 -0.87 14.58 9.96
CA HIS A 152 0.11 15.61 10.32
C HIS A 152 1.53 15.21 9.91
N LEU A 153 1.91 13.95 10.17
CA LEU A 153 3.20 13.39 9.77
C LEU A 153 3.35 13.31 8.25
N VAL A 154 2.34 12.86 7.50
CA VAL A 154 2.35 12.86 6.03
C VAL A 154 2.66 14.25 5.48
N TYR A 155 1.96 15.28 5.97
CA TYR A 155 2.20 16.66 5.58
C TYR A 155 3.64 17.10 5.88
N LYS A 156 4.12 16.86 7.12
CA LYS A 156 5.48 17.21 7.55
C LYS A 156 6.56 16.51 6.72
N MET A 157 6.39 15.22 6.41
CA MET A 157 7.39 14.43 5.68
C MET A 157 7.41 14.78 4.19
N ALA A 158 6.26 15.04 3.58
CA ALA A 158 6.16 15.44 2.17
C ALA A 158 6.94 16.73 1.87
N ILE A 159 6.91 17.70 2.80
CA ILE A 159 7.69 18.95 2.70
C ILE A 159 9.21 18.66 2.66
N ASN A 160 9.66 17.65 3.40
CA ASN A 160 11.07 17.36 3.59
C ASN A 160 11.64 16.30 2.61
N LYS A 161 10.79 15.67 1.79
CA LYS A 161 11.17 14.71 0.73
C LYS A 161 12.04 13.54 1.22
N HIS A 162 11.66 12.94 2.33
CA HIS A 162 12.36 11.79 2.89
C HIS A 162 12.12 10.53 2.04
N GLY A 163 13.13 10.08 1.29
CA GLY A 163 13.17 8.79 0.61
C GLY A 163 14.23 7.87 1.23
N ASN A 164 13.95 6.57 1.35
CA ASN A 164 14.82 5.58 2.00
C ASN A 164 15.13 5.85 3.49
N TYR A 165 14.09 6.15 4.28
CA TYR A 165 14.17 6.29 5.73
C TYR A 165 13.33 5.24 6.46
N VAL A 166 13.66 4.94 7.71
CA VAL A 166 12.79 4.27 8.67
C VAL A 166 12.39 5.26 9.76
N LEU A 167 11.11 5.28 10.14
CA LEU A 167 10.64 6.07 11.28
C LEU A 167 10.69 5.23 12.55
N GLU A 168 11.36 5.72 13.58
CA GLU A 168 11.36 5.11 14.91
C GLU A 168 10.61 6.02 15.88
N PHE A 169 9.49 5.52 16.41
CA PHE A 169 8.63 6.27 17.31
C PHE A 169 9.11 6.13 18.76
N THR A 170 9.26 7.26 19.46
CA THR A 170 9.72 7.32 20.86
C THR A 170 8.87 8.29 21.68
N GLY A 171 9.12 8.37 22.99
CA GLY A 171 8.51 9.36 23.88
C GLY A 171 7.39 8.82 24.79
N ASP A 172 7.14 9.52 25.90
CA ASP A 172 6.24 9.07 26.97
C ASP A 172 4.78 8.90 26.50
N SER A 173 4.39 9.62 25.45
CA SER A 173 3.04 9.58 24.91
C SER A 173 2.67 8.26 24.24
N LEU A 174 3.65 7.41 23.91
CA LEU A 174 3.39 6.09 23.31
C LEU A 174 2.54 5.20 24.21
N SER A 175 2.67 5.35 25.53
CA SER A 175 1.85 4.66 26.53
C SER A 175 0.35 4.96 26.39
N SER A 176 -0.03 6.07 25.74
CA SER A 176 -1.42 6.47 25.49
C SER A 176 -2.02 5.92 24.19
N LEU A 177 -1.20 5.34 23.31
CA LEU A 177 -1.63 4.78 22.02
C LEU A 177 -1.67 3.27 22.09
N ASN A 178 -2.84 2.67 21.86
CA ASN A 178 -2.98 1.23 21.74
C ASN A 178 -2.40 0.72 20.39
N VAL A 179 -2.24 -0.60 20.25
CA VAL A 179 -1.60 -1.18 19.04
C VAL A 179 -2.38 -0.90 17.75
N TYR A 180 -3.71 -0.78 17.75
CA TYR A 180 -4.46 -0.41 16.54
C TYR A 180 -4.26 1.08 16.16
N GLU A 181 -4.10 1.96 17.14
CA GLU A 181 -3.73 3.36 16.90
C GLU A 181 -2.31 3.47 16.34
N ARG A 182 -1.36 2.71 16.91
CA ARG A 182 0.00 2.59 16.37
C ARG A 182 -0.02 2.01 14.94
N ALA A 183 -0.88 1.03 14.68
CA ALA A 183 -1.08 0.44 13.36
C ALA A 183 -1.60 1.47 12.37
N THR A 184 -2.52 2.35 12.75
CA THR A 184 -2.98 3.46 11.89
C THR A 184 -1.81 4.34 11.45
N ILE A 185 -0.93 4.73 12.39
CA ILE A 185 0.22 5.60 12.14
C ILE A 185 1.28 4.87 11.30
N ALA A 186 1.61 3.64 11.68
CA ALA A 186 2.61 2.82 11.01
C ALA A 186 2.18 2.49 9.58
N ASN A 187 0.91 2.14 9.36
CA ASN A 187 0.32 1.91 8.06
C ASN A 187 0.44 3.15 7.15
N MET A 188 0.03 4.32 7.65
CA MET A 188 0.12 5.60 6.91
C MET A 188 1.56 6.09 6.66
N SER A 189 2.58 5.47 7.26
CA SER A 189 3.98 5.78 6.94
C SER A 189 4.32 5.48 5.47
N ALA A 190 3.60 4.56 4.83
CA ALA A 190 3.74 4.30 3.39
C ALA A 190 3.47 5.55 2.55
N GLU A 191 2.52 6.40 2.98
CA GLU A 191 2.19 7.67 2.33
C GLU A 191 3.23 8.78 2.62
N MET A 192 4.18 8.54 3.53
CA MET A 192 5.29 9.46 3.84
C MET A 192 6.53 9.22 2.95
N GLY A 193 6.53 8.15 2.14
CA GLY A 193 7.66 7.77 1.27
C GLY A 193 8.80 7.03 1.98
N VAL A 194 8.61 6.67 3.25
CA VAL A 194 9.57 5.90 4.05
C VAL A 194 9.48 4.41 3.73
N VAL A 195 10.54 3.65 4.01
CA VAL A 195 10.59 2.20 3.72
C VAL A 195 9.94 1.36 4.81
N GLY A 196 9.78 1.93 6.01
CA GLY A 196 9.16 1.28 7.15
C GLY A 196 9.01 2.22 8.34
N SER A 197 8.33 1.75 9.36
CA SER A 197 8.27 2.41 10.66
C SER A 197 8.18 1.39 11.78
N ILE A 198 8.57 1.77 13.00
CA ILE A 198 8.59 0.90 14.16
C ILE A 198 8.23 1.65 15.44
N PHE A 199 7.41 1.02 16.27
CA PHE A 199 7.13 1.39 17.65
C PHE A 199 7.84 0.42 18.59
N PRO A 200 8.18 0.83 19.82
CA PRO A 200 8.69 -0.10 20.83
C PRO A 200 7.64 -1.18 21.16
N SER A 201 8.14 -2.32 21.61
CA SER A 201 7.29 -3.36 22.19
C SER A 201 7.22 -3.16 23.69
N ASP A 202 6.12 -2.57 24.14
CA ASP A 202 5.88 -2.15 25.51
C ASP A 202 4.60 -2.80 26.09
N GLU A 203 4.11 -2.25 27.21
CA GLU A 203 2.91 -2.75 27.87
C GLU A 203 1.63 -2.71 26.99
N GLN A 204 1.55 -1.83 25.98
CA GLN A 204 0.43 -1.83 25.04
C GLN A 204 0.53 -3.03 24.08
N THR A 205 1.75 -3.34 23.63
CA THR A 205 2.04 -4.53 22.82
C THR A 205 1.72 -5.81 23.59
N LYS A 206 2.10 -5.88 24.87
CA LYS A 206 1.77 -7.01 25.75
C LYS A 206 0.26 -7.23 25.85
N LYS A 207 -0.50 -6.19 26.19
CA LYS A 207 -1.98 -6.25 26.30
C LYS A 207 -2.64 -6.69 25.00
N TYR A 208 -2.13 -6.19 23.87
CA TYR A 208 -2.63 -6.58 22.56
C TYR A 208 -2.42 -8.07 22.29
N LEU A 209 -1.21 -8.56 22.50
CA LEU A 209 -0.87 -9.97 22.31
C LEU A 209 -1.68 -10.88 23.25
N GLU A 210 -1.82 -10.52 24.52
CA GLU A 210 -2.66 -11.25 25.48
C GLU A 210 -4.13 -11.32 25.03
N ALA A 211 -4.69 -10.20 24.53
CA ALA A 211 -6.07 -10.16 24.04
C ALA A 211 -6.32 -11.08 22.82
N HIS A 212 -5.27 -11.38 22.06
CA HIS A 212 -5.30 -12.29 20.91
C HIS A 212 -4.88 -13.72 21.27
N GLY A 213 -4.62 -14.02 22.56
CA GLY A 213 -4.17 -15.34 23.01
C GLY A 213 -2.71 -15.65 22.65
N ARG A 214 -1.89 -14.62 22.49
CA ARG A 214 -0.50 -14.67 21.99
C ARG A 214 0.51 -14.11 23.01
N ALA A 215 0.23 -14.26 24.30
CA ALA A 215 1.08 -13.73 25.37
C ALA A 215 2.54 -14.19 25.25
N ASP A 216 2.77 -15.42 24.79
CA ASP A 216 4.10 -16.01 24.61
C ASP A 216 4.91 -15.37 23.46
N ASP A 217 4.26 -14.62 22.56
CA ASP A 217 4.95 -13.87 21.51
C ASP A 217 5.52 -12.53 22.04
N TYR A 218 5.18 -12.12 23.27
CA TYR A 218 5.64 -10.85 23.81
C TYR A 218 7.15 -10.85 24.09
N LEU A 219 7.82 -9.86 23.53
CA LEU A 219 9.21 -9.54 23.80
C LEU A 219 9.30 -8.03 24.00
N ALA A 220 9.78 -7.58 25.16
CA ALA A 220 9.99 -6.16 25.42
C ALA A 220 11.13 -5.62 24.55
N GLN A 221 10.92 -4.47 23.90
CA GLN A 221 11.90 -3.85 23.02
C GLN A 221 11.80 -2.33 23.08
N GLU A 222 12.95 -1.68 23.21
CA GLU A 222 13.12 -0.24 23.19
C GLU A 222 14.45 0.12 22.53
N ALA A 223 14.58 1.37 22.11
CA ALA A 223 15.83 1.89 21.59
C ALA A 223 16.89 1.98 22.71
N ASP A 224 18.15 1.76 22.37
CA ASP A 224 19.26 2.03 23.29
C ASP A 224 19.29 3.50 23.69
N SER A 225 19.68 3.79 24.93
CA SER A 225 19.71 5.16 25.46
C SER A 225 20.66 6.10 24.71
N ASP A 226 21.66 5.55 24.02
CA ASP A 226 22.67 6.24 23.22
C ASP A 226 22.48 6.03 21.71
N ALA A 227 21.32 5.53 21.28
CA ALA A 227 20.97 5.38 19.87
C ALA A 227 21.10 6.72 19.12
N GLN A 228 21.76 6.67 17.96
CA GLN A 228 21.98 7.83 17.10
C GLN A 228 20.97 7.84 15.94
N TYR A 229 20.47 9.03 15.60
CA TYR A 229 19.47 9.23 14.57
C TYR A 229 19.97 10.25 13.54
N ASP A 230 19.62 10.03 12.27
CA ASP A 230 19.98 10.94 11.18
C ASP A 230 19.17 12.25 11.26
N TYR A 231 17.92 12.15 11.73
CA TYR A 231 17.00 13.27 11.93
C TYR A 231 16.09 13.02 13.12
N GLU A 232 15.59 14.11 13.72
CA GLU A 232 14.62 14.04 14.81
C GLU A 232 13.43 14.98 14.55
N TYR A 233 12.24 14.50 14.86
CA TYR A 233 11.02 15.29 14.97
C TYR A 233 10.48 15.22 16.40
N GLU A 234 10.17 16.37 16.98
CA GLU A 234 9.40 16.47 18.21
C GLU A 234 7.97 16.87 17.89
N ILE A 235 7.01 16.10 18.39
CA ILE A 235 5.59 16.33 18.15
C ILE A 235 4.85 16.34 19.49
N ASP A 236 4.28 17.50 19.82
CA ASP A 236 3.30 17.62 20.92
C ASP A 236 1.91 17.20 20.41
N LEU A 237 1.45 16.05 20.89
CA LEU A 237 0.12 15.51 20.58
C LEU A 237 -1.01 16.45 21.00
N GLY A 238 -0.77 17.35 21.96
CA GLY A 238 -1.70 18.39 22.37
C GLY A 238 -1.96 19.44 21.28
N GLN A 239 -1.10 19.56 20.27
CA GLN A 239 -1.30 20.48 19.14
C GLN A 239 -2.04 19.84 17.96
N ILE A 240 -2.23 18.52 17.98
CA ILE A 240 -2.97 17.82 16.93
C ILE A 240 -4.46 18.13 17.08
N SER A 241 -5.07 18.55 15.99
CA SER A 241 -6.51 18.77 15.83
C SER A 241 -7.04 17.88 14.71
N PRO A 242 -8.37 17.74 14.54
CA PRO A 242 -8.92 16.96 13.44
C PRO A 242 -8.49 17.48 12.06
N LEU A 243 -7.97 16.58 11.21
CA LEU A 243 -7.42 16.89 9.89
C LEU A 243 -8.16 16.13 8.78
N ALA A 244 -7.99 16.63 7.55
CA ALA A 244 -8.40 15.96 6.33
C ALA A 244 -7.32 16.08 5.27
N ALA A 245 -6.98 14.99 4.59
CA ALA A 245 -6.27 15.08 3.33
C ALA A 245 -7.27 15.34 2.21
N CYS A 246 -7.12 16.49 1.56
CA CYS A 246 -7.98 16.94 0.48
C CYS A 246 -7.62 16.26 -0.85
N PRO A 247 -8.57 16.09 -1.78
CA PRO A 247 -8.29 15.56 -3.10
C PRO A 247 -7.24 16.42 -3.85
N SER A 248 -6.48 15.86 -4.78
CA SER A 248 -6.29 14.42 -5.06
C SER A 248 -4.88 13.97 -4.64
N ARG A 249 -4.42 14.44 -3.47
CA ARG A 249 -3.13 14.08 -2.90
C ARG A 249 -3.21 13.92 -1.39
N ILE A 250 -2.52 12.90 -0.88
CA ILE A 250 -2.54 12.61 0.56
C ILE A 250 -1.80 13.65 1.40
N ASP A 251 -0.83 14.35 0.81
CA ASP A 251 -0.07 15.43 1.44
C ASP A 251 -0.79 16.79 1.43
N ASN A 252 -1.94 16.91 0.76
CA ASN A 252 -2.77 18.11 0.77
C ASN A 252 -3.64 18.17 2.05
N VAL A 253 -2.98 18.27 3.19
CA VAL A 253 -3.63 18.19 4.51
C VAL A 253 -4.11 19.56 4.97
N LYS A 254 -5.37 19.62 5.40
CA LYS A 254 -6.02 20.82 5.96
C LYS A 254 -6.69 20.49 7.29
N SER A 255 -6.90 21.52 8.10
CA SER A 255 -7.74 21.37 9.30
C SER A 255 -9.20 21.18 8.91
N VAL A 256 -9.93 20.33 9.65
CA VAL A 256 -11.37 20.13 9.42
C VAL A 256 -12.16 21.43 9.62
N GLU A 257 -11.70 22.31 10.52
CA GLU A 257 -12.30 23.61 10.78
C GLU A 257 -12.25 24.55 9.55
N GLU A 258 -11.15 24.51 8.78
CA GLU A 258 -10.98 25.33 7.57
C GLU A 258 -11.96 24.92 6.46
N ILE A 259 -12.25 23.62 6.32
CA ILE A 259 -12.98 23.07 5.17
C ILE A 259 -14.39 22.57 5.51
N GLN A 260 -14.91 22.95 6.68
CA GLN A 260 -16.24 22.56 7.14
C GLN A 260 -17.36 23.04 6.20
N GLY A 261 -18.50 22.36 6.23
CA GLY A 261 -19.70 22.73 5.45
C GLY A 261 -19.72 22.18 4.02
N LEU A 262 -18.65 21.50 3.58
CA LEU A 262 -18.64 20.77 2.32
C LEU A 262 -19.72 19.68 2.31
N LYS A 263 -20.65 19.71 1.36
CA LYS A 263 -21.70 18.68 1.25
C LYS A 263 -21.06 17.31 1.00
N VAL A 264 -21.46 16.31 1.80
CA VAL A 264 -20.94 14.94 1.70
C VAL A 264 -22.00 14.04 1.08
N ASN A 265 -21.58 13.17 0.15
CA ASN A 265 -22.47 12.19 -0.49
C ASN A 265 -22.24 10.77 0.02
N GLN A 266 -21.01 10.45 0.41
CA GLN A 266 -20.62 9.10 0.77
C GLN A 266 -19.61 9.12 1.93
N VAL A 267 -19.78 8.22 2.90
CA VAL A 267 -18.83 8.00 3.99
C VAL A 267 -18.47 6.52 4.07
N LEU A 268 -17.17 6.23 4.14
CA LEU A 268 -16.66 4.87 4.36
C LEU A 268 -15.74 4.83 5.56
N ILE A 269 -16.03 3.94 6.50
CA ILE A 269 -15.24 3.72 7.72
C ILE A 269 -14.71 2.28 7.69
N GLY A 270 -13.40 2.09 7.87
CA GLY A 270 -12.79 0.77 7.82
C GLY A 270 -11.45 0.71 7.07
N SER A 271 -11.25 -0.40 6.34
CA SER A 271 -10.01 -0.77 5.65
C SER A 271 -8.87 -1.11 6.61
N CYS A 272 -7.65 -1.33 6.09
CA CYS A 272 -6.48 -1.67 6.92
C CYS A 272 -5.99 -0.52 7.80
N ALA A 273 -6.29 0.74 7.45
CA ALA A 273 -5.87 1.89 8.26
C ALA A 273 -6.73 2.10 9.50
N ASN A 274 -8.07 1.98 9.39
CA ASN A 274 -9.02 2.30 10.47
C ASN A 274 -10.22 1.34 10.45
N GLY A 275 -9.93 0.04 10.45
CA GLY A 275 -10.92 -1.05 10.49
C GLY A 275 -10.87 -1.88 11.77
N SER A 276 -10.40 -1.30 12.88
CA SER A 276 -10.33 -1.94 14.18
C SER A 276 -11.66 -1.83 14.93
N ILE A 277 -11.80 -2.60 16.02
CA ILE A 277 -13.00 -2.52 16.87
C ILE A 277 -13.18 -1.13 17.51
N TYR A 278 -12.10 -0.40 17.74
CA TYR A 278 -12.11 0.93 18.37
C TYR A 278 -12.77 1.97 17.47
N ASP A 279 -12.44 1.94 16.18
CA ASP A 279 -13.02 2.83 15.16
C ASP A 279 -14.56 2.65 15.10
N PHE A 280 -15.03 1.40 15.14
CA PHE A 280 -16.47 1.10 15.06
C PHE A 280 -17.23 1.39 16.35
N ILE A 281 -16.60 1.27 17.53
CA ILE A 281 -17.25 1.62 18.81
C ILE A 281 -17.59 3.12 18.82
N TYR A 282 -16.65 3.98 18.42
CA TYR A 282 -16.90 5.42 18.35
C TYR A 282 -18.04 5.71 17.37
N ALA A 283 -17.96 5.18 16.14
CA ALA A 283 -18.99 5.42 15.13
C ALA A 283 -20.38 4.91 15.57
N ALA A 284 -20.45 3.75 16.23
CA ALA A 284 -21.68 3.23 16.80
C ALA A 284 -22.27 4.13 17.91
N ASN A 285 -21.43 4.74 18.76
CA ASN A 285 -21.89 5.68 19.77
C ASN A 285 -22.52 6.93 19.16
N VAL A 286 -21.98 7.42 18.04
CA VAL A 286 -22.56 8.54 17.30
C VAL A 286 -23.92 8.16 16.71
N LEU A 287 -24.01 7.01 16.02
CA LEU A 287 -25.25 6.54 15.40
C LEU A 287 -26.38 6.22 16.38
N LYS A 288 -26.05 5.85 17.62
CA LYS A 288 -27.04 5.69 18.70
C LYS A 288 -27.77 6.98 19.07
N LYS A 289 -27.08 8.12 18.94
CA LYS A 289 -27.58 9.42 19.39
C LYS A 289 -28.12 10.25 18.23
N TYR A 290 -27.54 10.09 17.04
CA TYR A 290 -27.84 10.88 15.86
C TYR A 290 -28.19 9.96 14.68
N PRO A 291 -29.37 10.13 14.07
CA PRO A 291 -29.72 9.35 12.88
C PRO A 291 -28.80 9.71 11.71
N LEU A 292 -28.54 8.73 10.84
CA LEU A 292 -27.82 8.95 9.60
C LEU A 292 -28.55 9.99 8.73
N ASN A 293 -27.81 10.91 8.11
CA ASN A 293 -28.40 11.84 7.15
C ASN A 293 -28.88 11.06 5.91
N LYS A 294 -30.14 11.26 5.53
CA LYS A 294 -30.80 10.55 4.40
C LYS A 294 -30.11 10.71 3.04
N ASP A 295 -29.33 11.77 2.86
CA ASP A 295 -28.64 12.07 1.59
C ASP A 295 -27.20 11.49 1.57
N VAL A 296 -26.73 10.87 2.66
CA VAL A 296 -25.39 10.30 2.78
C VAL A 296 -25.44 8.77 2.71
N SER A 297 -24.67 8.19 1.79
CA SER A 297 -24.42 6.74 1.76
C SER A 297 -23.30 6.38 2.74
N LEU A 298 -23.64 5.69 3.82
CA LEU A 298 -22.67 5.14 4.78
C LEU A 298 -22.36 3.67 4.46
N ALA A 299 -21.07 3.32 4.41
CA ALA A 299 -20.60 1.94 4.39
C ALA A 299 -19.49 1.71 5.40
N ILE A 300 -19.40 0.48 5.91
CA ILE A 300 -18.33 0.07 6.84
C ILE A 300 -17.59 -1.17 6.34
N ILE A 301 -16.30 -1.26 6.65
CA ILE A 301 -15.41 -2.35 6.24
C ILE A 301 -14.60 -2.82 7.45
N PRO A 302 -15.07 -3.86 8.19
CA PRO A 302 -14.28 -4.43 9.27
C PRO A 302 -12.96 -4.97 8.71
N GLY A 303 -11.83 -4.57 9.30
CA GLY A 303 -10.50 -4.92 8.76
C GLY A 303 -10.23 -6.42 8.76
N SER A 304 -10.90 -7.17 9.64
CA SER A 304 -10.85 -8.63 9.71
C SER A 304 -12.17 -9.23 10.14
N ARG A 305 -12.31 -10.54 9.89
CA ARG A 305 -13.39 -11.37 10.43
C ARG A 305 -13.39 -11.38 11.96
N HIS A 306 -12.23 -11.26 12.58
CA HIS A 306 -12.12 -11.13 14.03
C HIS A 306 -12.78 -9.83 14.52
N THR A 307 -12.47 -8.68 13.90
CA THR A 307 -13.17 -7.42 14.19
C THR A 307 -14.67 -7.53 13.96
N LEU A 308 -15.10 -8.12 12.84
CA LEU A 308 -16.53 -8.35 12.58
C LEU A 308 -17.19 -9.20 13.68
N ALA A 309 -16.53 -10.25 14.16
CA ALA A 309 -17.04 -11.09 15.25
C ALA A 309 -17.12 -10.33 16.58
N LEU A 310 -16.15 -9.45 16.88
CA LEU A 310 -16.23 -8.55 18.02
C LEU A 310 -17.43 -7.59 17.90
N MET A 311 -17.67 -7.03 16.72
CA MET A 311 -18.81 -6.15 16.48
C MET A 311 -20.16 -6.85 16.74
N ILE A 312 -20.28 -8.12 16.34
CA ILE A 312 -21.44 -8.97 16.62
C ILE A 312 -21.58 -9.20 18.13
N LYS A 313 -20.49 -9.62 18.80
CA LYS A 313 -20.48 -9.93 20.23
C LYS A 313 -20.86 -8.73 21.11
N LEU A 314 -20.47 -7.53 20.69
CA LEU A 314 -20.80 -6.27 21.38
C LEU A 314 -22.16 -5.70 21.01
N GLY A 315 -22.87 -6.30 20.05
CA GLY A 315 -24.13 -5.78 19.53
C GLY A 315 -23.98 -4.45 18.79
N ILE A 316 -22.76 -4.04 18.41
CA ILE A 316 -22.57 -2.78 17.68
C ILE A 316 -22.83 -2.93 16.19
N LEU A 317 -22.73 -4.14 15.63
CA LEU A 317 -23.10 -4.39 14.24
C LEU A 317 -24.59 -4.07 13.99
N ASP A 318 -25.47 -4.42 14.94
CA ASP A 318 -26.90 -4.11 14.83
C ASP A 318 -27.14 -2.61 14.70
N ILE A 319 -26.41 -1.77 15.44
CA ILE A 319 -26.53 -0.30 15.35
C ILE A 319 -26.28 0.18 13.92
N PHE A 320 -25.26 -0.34 13.24
CA PHE A 320 -24.97 0.03 11.85
C PHE A 320 -26.06 -0.46 10.90
N VAL A 321 -26.57 -1.68 11.10
CA VAL A 321 -27.68 -2.24 10.31
C VAL A 321 -28.95 -1.39 10.47
N GLN A 322 -29.34 -1.06 11.70
CA GLN A 322 -30.50 -0.23 11.98
C GLN A 322 -30.34 1.22 11.46
N ALA A 323 -29.11 1.73 11.43
CA ALA A 323 -28.79 3.04 10.85
C ALA A 323 -28.83 3.05 9.30
N GLY A 324 -28.98 1.90 8.65
CA GLY A 324 -28.98 1.77 7.19
C GLY A 324 -27.59 1.77 6.56
N ALA A 325 -26.53 1.51 7.33
CA ALA A 325 -25.19 1.39 6.80
C ALA A 325 -25.02 0.12 5.96
N ARG A 326 -24.28 0.19 4.86
CA ARG A 326 -23.85 -0.99 4.10
C ARG A 326 -22.66 -1.66 4.78
N ILE A 327 -22.79 -2.94 5.11
CA ILE A 327 -21.70 -3.73 5.66
C ILE A 327 -20.98 -4.40 4.50
N LEU A 328 -19.73 -4.01 4.24
CA LEU A 328 -18.93 -4.62 3.19
C LEU A 328 -18.12 -5.80 3.75
N GLU A 329 -17.69 -6.68 2.85
CA GLU A 329 -16.82 -7.80 3.18
C GLU A 329 -15.51 -7.32 3.84
N SER A 330 -14.97 -8.09 4.77
CA SER A 330 -13.65 -7.87 5.36
C SER A 330 -12.54 -8.15 4.33
N ALA A 331 -12.36 -7.21 3.42
CA ALA A 331 -11.45 -7.20 2.29
C ALA A 331 -11.11 -5.74 1.93
N CYS A 332 -10.09 -5.51 1.08
CA CYS A 332 -9.70 -4.15 0.67
C CYS A 332 -10.87 -3.42 0.00
N GLY A 333 -11.58 -4.11 -0.90
CA GLY A 333 -12.85 -3.70 -1.46
C GLY A 333 -12.88 -2.24 -1.93
N ALA A 334 -13.70 -1.43 -1.26
CA ALA A 334 -13.94 -0.05 -1.64
C ALA A 334 -12.70 0.84 -1.59
N CYS A 335 -11.61 0.44 -0.92
CA CYS A 335 -10.33 1.14 -0.94
C CYS A 335 -9.80 1.38 -2.38
N MET A 336 -10.13 0.47 -3.30
CA MET A 336 -9.83 0.57 -4.74
C MET A 336 -11.09 0.79 -5.59
N GLY A 337 -12.20 1.20 -4.97
CA GLY A 337 -13.49 1.37 -5.64
C GLY A 337 -14.31 0.09 -5.87
N LEU A 338 -13.86 -1.07 -5.39
CA LEU A 338 -14.61 -2.32 -5.55
C LEU A 338 -15.86 -2.33 -4.67
N GLY A 339 -17.03 -2.45 -5.29
CA GLY A 339 -18.33 -2.62 -4.62
C GLY A 339 -18.95 -1.35 -4.04
N GLN A 340 -18.17 -0.27 -3.89
CA GLN A 340 -18.61 1.01 -3.32
C GLN A 340 -17.80 2.19 -3.86
N ALA A 341 -17.95 2.48 -5.16
CA ALA A 341 -17.40 3.67 -5.80
C ALA A 341 -18.24 4.92 -5.46
N PRO A 342 -17.66 6.13 -5.43
CA PRO A 342 -18.41 7.37 -5.30
C PRO A 342 -19.07 7.76 -6.63
N MET A 343 -20.12 8.57 -6.57
CA MET A 343 -20.77 9.10 -7.78
C MET A 343 -19.90 10.15 -8.48
N THR A 344 -20.13 10.36 -9.79
CA THR A 344 -19.55 11.47 -10.55
C THR A 344 -19.91 12.82 -9.91
N GLY A 345 -18.91 13.66 -9.67
CA GLY A 345 -19.02 14.94 -8.98
C GLY A 345 -19.30 14.82 -7.47
N GLY A 346 -19.25 13.62 -6.90
CA GLY A 346 -19.57 13.37 -5.51
C GLY A 346 -18.37 13.54 -4.57
N VAL A 347 -18.65 14.00 -3.36
CA VAL A 347 -17.69 14.06 -2.24
C VAL A 347 -17.80 12.79 -1.40
N SER A 348 -16.68 12.09 -1.23
CA SER A 348 -16.56 10.89 -0.40
C SER A 348 -15.54 11.10 0.72
N LEU A 349 -15.97 10.93 1.97
CA LEU A 349 -15.06 10.87 3.11
C LEU A 349 -14.71 9.41 3.41
N ARG A 350 -13.42 9.11 3.55
CA ARG A 350 -12.95 7.75 3.78
C ARG A 350 -11.90 7.72 4.88
N THR A 351 -11.94 6.70 5.72
CA THR A 351 -10.90 6.47 6.74
C THR A 351 -9.74 5.61 6.22
N PHE A 352 -9.48 5.67 4.91
CA PHE A 352 -8.50 4.83 4.20
C PHE A 352 -7.16 5.55 4.07
N ASN A 353 -6.34 5.17 3.10
CA ASN A 353 -4.96 5.67 2.96
C ASN A 353 -4.77 6.69 1.84
N ARG A 354 -5.50 6.53 0.73
CA ARG A 354 -5.18 7.20 -0.54
C ARG A 354 -6.42 7.79 -1.17
N ASN A 355 -6.24 8.97 -1.75
CA ASN A 355 -7.25 9.72 -2.49
C ASN A 355 -6.75 10.21 -3.86
N TYR A 356 -5.85 9.47 -4.49
CA TYR A 356 -5.42 9.76 -5.87
C TYR A 356 -6.60 9.69 -6.84
N VAL A 357 -6.49 10.44 -7.94
CA VAL A 357 -7.49 10.46 -9.02
C VAL A 357 -7.79 9.04 -9.49
N GLY A 358 -9.07 8.69 -9.61
CA GLY A 358 -9.51 7.37 -10.10
C GLY A 358 -9.33 6.21 -9.12
N ARG A 359 -8.56 6.35 -8.03
CA ARG A 359 -8.28 5.27 -7.06
C ARG A 359 -9.53 4.60 -6.52
N SER A 360 -10.58 5.37 -6.31
CA SER A 360 -11.85 4.91 -5.73
C SER A 360 -12.88 4.46 -6.77
N GLY A 361 -12.46 4.21 -8.02
CA GLY A 361 -13.30 3.72 -9.11
C GLY A 361 -13.99 4.79 -9.95
N THR A 362 -13.91 6.07 -9.55
CA THR A 362 -14.52 7.20 -10.27
C THR A 362 -13.51 8.34 -10.41
N ILE A 363 -13.11 8.67 -11.64
CA ILE A 363 -12.11 9.71 -11.94
C ILE A 363 -12.60 11.08 -11.48
N MET A 364 -13.83 11.45 -11.81
CA MET A 364 -14.45 12.73 -11.44
C MET A 364 -15.11 12.64 -10.06
N SER A 365 -14.37 12.29 -9.01
CA SER A 365 -14.89 12.29 -7.63
C SER A 365 -13.86 12.88 -6.68
N ASP A 366 -14.36 13.56 -5.64
CA ASP A 366 -13.53 14.19 -4.62
C ASP A 366 -13.48 13.30 -3.38
N VAL A 367 -12.36 12.61 -3.21
CA VAL A 367 -12.12 11.73 -2.06
C VAL A 367 -11.27 12.44 -1.01
N TYR A 368 -11.79 12.54 0.21
CA TYR A 368 -11.08 13.07 1.36
C TYR A 368 -10.71 11.93 2.31
N ILE A 369 -9.48 11.96 2.82
CA ILE A 369 -9.06 11.03 3.88
C ILE A 369 -9.18 11.72 5.23
N VAL A 370 -9.94 11.12 6.15
CA VAL A 370 -10.25 11.68 7.47
C VAL A 370 -10.21 10.60 8.55
N SER A 371 -10.24 11.00 9.81
CA SER A 371 -10.44 10.08 10.94
C SER A 371 -11.87 9.50 10.98
N PRO A 372 -12.09 8.32 11.60
CA PRO A 372 -13.43 7.77 11.85
C PRO A 372 -14.35 8.75 12.58
N GLU A 373 -13.81 9.55 13.49
CA GLU A 373 -14.54 10.54 14.27
C GLU A 373 -15.13 11.64 13.37
N VAL A 374 -14.31 12.17 12.46
CA VAL A 374 -14.74 13.17 11.46
C VAL A 374 -15.69 12.54 10.45
N ALA A 375 -15.39 11.32 9.99
CA ALA A 375 -16.19 10.59 9.01
C ALA A 375 -17.63 10.40 9.48
N ILE A 376 -17.82 9.81 10.67
CA ILE A 376 -19.18 9.50 11.17
C ILE A 376 -19.95 10.76 11.54
N SER A 377 -19.27 11.76 12.10
CA SER A 377 -19.88 13.05 12.45
C SER A 377 -20.38 13.77 11.21
N SER A 378 -19.60 13.71 10.13
CA SER A 378 -20.00 14.24 8.83
C SER A 378 -21.15 13.43 8.21
N ALA A 379 -21.19 12.11 8.43
CA ALA A 379 -22.25 11.25 7.92
C ALA A 379 -23.62 11.58 8.51
N VAL A 380 -23.68 11.85 9.82
CA VAL A 380 -24.96 12.23 10.49
C VAL A 380 -25.36 13.67 10.19
N ASN A 381 -24.40 14.56 9.93
CA ASN A 381 -24.68 15.96 9.61
C ASN A 381 -25.03 16.19 8.12
N GLY A 382 -24.48 15.40 7.20
CA GLY A 382 -24.63 15.59 5.74
C GLY A 382 -23.59 16.52 5.10
N TYR A 383 -22.68 17.06 5.90
CA TYR A 383 -21.58 17.91 5.47
C TYR A 383 -20.35 17.66 6.32
N LEU A 384 -19.17 17.94 5.77
CA LEU A 384 -17.89 17.80 6.46
C LEU A 384 -17.92 18.64 7.74
N SER A 385 -17.75 17.96 8.88
CA SER A 385 -17.96 18.53 10.20
C SER A 385 -16.87 18.09 11.19
N PRO A 386 -16.54 18.93 12.19
CA PRO A 386 -15.80 18.48 13.36
C PRO A 386 -16.50 17.32 14.07
N PRO A 387 -15.76 16.49 14.84
CA PRO A 387 -16.34 15.41 15.63
C PRO A 387 -17.44 15.87 16.58
N VAL A 388 -18.55 15.13 16.64
CA VAL A 388 -19.66 15.43 17.57
C VAL A 388 -19.29 15.08 19.01
N SER A 389 -19.83 15.87 19.94
CA SER A 389 -19.59 15.63 21.36
C SER A 389 -20.50 14.52 21.91
N LEU A 390 -19.86 13.50 22.50
CA LEU A 390 -20.52 12.35 23.08
C LEU A 390 -20.55 12.43 24.62
N THR A 391 -21.63 11.91 25.20
CA THR A 391 -21.87 11.75 26.64
C THR A 391 -22.43 10.35 26.88
N ASN A 392 -21.90 9.59 27.85
CA ASN A 392 -22.26 8.18 28.13
C ASN A 392 -21.91 7.21 26.98
N GLU A 393 -20.65 7.19 26.58
CA GLU A 393 -20.12 6.33 25.51
C GLU A 393 -20.09 4.86 25.91
N LEU A 394 -20.38 3.95 24.95
CA LEU A 394 -19.92 2.56 25.06
C LEU A 394 -18.41 2.59 25.28
N LYS A 395 -17.98 2.14 26.45
CA LYS A 395 -16.56 2.05 26.74
C LYS A 395 -15.96 0.91 25.94
N ILE A 396 -14.78 1.18 25.38
CA ILE A 396 -13.87 0.15 24.93
C ILE A 396 -13.64 -0.79 26.13
N GLN A 397 -14.08 -2.04 26.00
CA GLN A 397 -13.74 -3.09 26.94
C GLN A 397 -12.53 -3.85 26.37
N ASN A 398 -11.64 -4.35 27.24
CA ASN A 398 -10.65 -5.36 26.84
C ASN A 398 -11.41 -6.65 26.50
N ILE A 399 -11.84 -6.76 25.25
CA ILE A 399 -12.66 -7.89 24.80
C ILE A 399 -11.73 -8.89 24.17
N ALA A 400 -11.37 -9.92 24.94
CA ALA A 400 -10.73 -11.09 24.39
C ALA A 400 -11.78 -11.89 23.59
N LEU A 401 -11.42 -12.21 22.35
CA LEU A 401 -12.12 -13.19 21.53
C LEU A 401 -11.05 -14.06 20.85
N PRO A 402 -11.06 -15.39 21.05
CA PRO A 402 -10.08 -16.24 20.38
C PRO A 402 -10.14 -16.09 18.85
N LEU A 403 -8.98 -16.20 18.22
CA LEU A 403 -8.86 -16.25 16.77
C LEU A 403 -9.54 -17.52 16.22
N ASN A 404 -10.15 -17.42 15.03
CA ASN A 404 -10.91 -18.51 14.41
C ASN A 404 -10.31 -18.90 13.06
N ASP A 405 -9.88 -20.15 12.91
CA ASP A 405 -9.10 -20.62 11.76
C ASP A 405 -9.94 -21.18 10.61
N ALA A 406 -11.28 -21.02 10.63
CA ALA A 406 -12.18 -21.55 9.61
C ALA A 406 -11.87 -21.12 8.16
N LEU A 407 -11.13 -20.02 7.98
CA LEU A 407 -10.70 -19.51 6.67
C LEU A 407 -9.18 -19.56 6.48
N ILE A 408 -8.46 -20.35 7.28
CA ILE A 408 -7.03 -20.57 7.16
C ILE A 408 -6.77 -21.94 6.52
N VAL A 409 -5.90 -21.96 5.50
CA VAL A 409 -5.31 -23.16 4.92
C VAL A 409 -3.85 -23.22 5.40
N ASN A 410 -3.45 -24.32 6.01
CA ASN A 410 -2.09 -24.53 6.53
C ASN A 410 -1.73 -26.02 6.51
N GLU A 411 -1.85 -26.64 5.34
CA GLU A 411 -1.60 -28.06 5.13
C GLU A 411 -0.61 -28.21 3.98
N LYS A 412 0.31 -29.16 4.07
CA LYS A 412 1.23 -29.49 2.99
C LYS A 412 0.75 -30.74 2.27
N GLU A 413 0.49 -30.60 0.97
CA GLU A 413 0.01 -31.67 0.11
C GLU A 413 0.73 -31.64 -1.23
N ASP A 414 0.94 -32.82 -1.83
CA ASP A 414 1.37 -32.89 -3.22
C ASP A 414 0.14 -32.69 -4.11
N VAL A 415 0.06 -31.53 -4.75
CA VAL A 415 -1.09 -31.11 -5.55
C VAL A 415 -0.64 -30.66 -6.93
N GLU A 416 -1.41 -31.05 -7.95
CA GLU A 416 -1.29 -30.51 -9.29
C GLU A 416 -1.83 -29.07 -9.32
N LEU A 417 -1.02 -28.13 -9.79
CA LEU A 417 -1.39 -26.72 -9.81
C LEU A 417 -2.39 -26.45 -10.95
N LYS A 418 -3.57 -25.94 -10.61
CA LYS A 418 -4.56 -25.54 -11.61
C LYS A 418 -4.25 -24.13 -12.11
N LEU A 419 -3.96 -24.03 -13.40
CA LEU A 419 -3.78 -22.76 -14.10
C LEU A 419 -5.04 -22.46 -14.91
N GLY A 420 -5.81 -21.46 -14.48
CA GLY A 420 -6.91 -20.93 -15.29
C GLY A 420 -6.39 -20.32 -16.60
N PRO A 421 -7.25 -20.12 -17.62
CA PRO A 421 -6.82 -19.58 -18.91
C PRO A 421 -6.20 -18.17 -18.81
N ASN A 422 -6.51 -17.44 -17.74
CA ASN A 422 -5.99 -16.12 -17.43
C ASN A 422 -4.65 -16.14 -16.68
N ILE A 423 -4.16 -17.28 -16.21
CA ILE A 423 -2.88 -17.35 -15.50
C ILE A 423 -1.79 -17.64 -16.51
N LYS A 424 -0.91 -16.66 -16.75
CA LYS A 424 0.15 -16.74 -17.78
C LYS A 424 1.54 -16.57 -17.17
N PRO A 425 2.55 -17.34 -17.61
CA PRO A 425 3.92 -17.13 -17.19
C PRO A 425 4.44 -15.76 -17.65
N ILE A 426 5.41 -15.21 -16.93
CA ILE A 426 6.08 -13.97 -17.33
C ILE A 426 7.17 -14.29 -18.35
N ALA A 427 7.14 -13.59 -19.49
CA ALA A 427 8.14 -13.68 -20.55
C ALA A 427 9.57 -13.44 -20.03
N HIS A 428 10.54 -13.98 -20.77
CA HIS A 428 11.94 -13.64 -20.57
C HIS A 428 12.27 -12.36 -21.37
N PHE A 429 13.10 -11.50 -20.79
CA PHE A 429 13.45 -10.20 -21.37
C PHE A 429 14.97 -10.12 -21.58
N GLU A 430 15.37 -9.86 -22.83
CA GLU A 430 16.78 -9.63 -23.16
C GLU A 430 17.29 -8.29 -22.60
N PRO A 431 18.60 -8.13 -22.34
CA PRO A 431 19.18 -6.84 -21.96
C PRO A 431 18.87 -5.73 -22.98
N VAL A 432 18.48 -4.55 -22.50
CA VAL A 432 18.20 -3.38 -23.36
C VAL A 432 19.46 -2.75 -23.97
N GLY A 433 20.62 -3.01 -23.34
CA GLY A 433 21.91 -2.42 -23.72
C GLY A 433 22.11 -0.98 -23.23
N PHE A 434 23.35 -0.49 -23.37
CA PHE A 434 23.77 0.84 -22.88
C PHE A 434 23.91 1.90 -23.98
N ASN A 435 23.61 1.53 -25.24
CA ASN A 435 23.49 2.45 -26.36
C ASN A 435 22.07 2.33 -26.92
N ILE A 436 21.19 3.20 -26.44
CA ILE A 436 19.76 3.17 -26.76
C ILE A 436 19.48 4.23 -27.82
N LYS A 437 18.90 3.80 -28.94
CA LYS A 437 18.26 4.67 -29.93
C LYS A 437 16.78 4.36 -29.97
N ALA A 438 15.95 5.34 -29.63
CA ALA A 438 14.53 5.15 -29.44
C ALA A 438 13.76 6.48 -29.51
N SER A 439 12.54 6.43 -30.01
CA SER A 439 11.61 7.55 -29.96
C SER A 439 10.91 7.64 -28.60
N VAL A 440 10.50 8.85 -28.22
CA VAL A 440 9.68 9.08 -27.01
C VAL A 440 8.25 8.60 -27.23
N MET A 441 7.78 7.65 -26.43
CA MET A 441 6.43 7.08 -26.52
C MET A 441 5.41 7.81 -25.63
N LEU A 442 5.88 8.45 -24.57
CA LEU A 442 5.07 9.20 -23.62
C LEU A 442 5.88 10.35 -23.03
N VAL A 443 5.22 11.49 -22.88
CA VAL A 443 5.70 12.62 -22.07
C VAL A 443 4.66 12.88 -21.01
N CYS A 444 5.04 12.81 -19.74
CA CYS A 444 4.12 13.04 -18.62
C CYS A 444 4.71 14.01 -17.58
N GLY A 445 3.81 14.58 -16.76
CA GLY A 445 4.16 15.55 -15.73
C GLY A 445 4.84 14.93 -14.51
N SER A 446 4.86 15.70 -13.42
CA SER A 446 5.28 15.18 -12.11
C SER A 446 4.17 14.37 -11.44
N ASP A 447 4.54 13.63 -10.40
CA ASP A 447 3.64 12.93 -9.48
C ASP A 447 2.77 11.86 -10.14
N ILE A 448 3.29 11.24 -11.19
CA ILE A 448 2.65 10.10 -11.85
C ILE A 448 2.63 8.92 -10.88
N THR A 449 1.43 8.44 -10.56
CA THR A 449 1.23 7.33 -9.64
C THR A 449 1.28 5.98 -10.35
N THR A 450 1.56 4.90 -9.62
CA THR A 450 1.49 3.54 -10.15
C THR A 450 0.10 3.17 -10.65
N ASP A 451 -0.97 3.75 -10.07
CA ASP A 451 -2.34 3.58 -10.53
C ASP A 451 -2.60 4.32 -11.86
N GLN A 452 -1.87 5.40 -12.17
CA GLN A 452 -1.92 6.02 -13.50
C GLN A 452 -1.08 5.25 -14.54
N ILE A 453 0.00 4.59 -14.11
CA ILE A 453 0.79 3.71 -14.98
C ILE A 453 -0.01 2.45 -15.33
N MET A 454 -0.63 1.82 -14.32
CA MET A 454 -1.46 0.62 -14.46
C MET A 454 -2.68 0.72 -13.56
N PRO A 455 -3.86 1.08 -14.10
CA PRO A 455 -5.06 1.27 -13.31
C PRO A 455 -5.50 -0.01 -12.58
N SER A 456 -5.89 0.15 -11.32
CA SER A 456 -6.40 -0.92 -10.44
C SER A 456 -7.93 -1.00 -10.44
N SER A 457 -8.58 -0.65 -11.55
CA SER A 457 -10.04 -0.59 -11.60
C SER A 457 -10.67 -1.99 -11.51
N PRO A 458 -11.95 -2.10 -11.10
CA PRO A 458 -12.66 -3.38 -11.01
C PRO A 458 -12.69 -4.19 -12.32
N SER A 459 -12.57 -3.54 -13.47
CA SER A 459 -12.55 -4.21 -14.78
C SER A 459 -11.16 -4.70 -15.18
N ILE A 460 -10.10 -4.22 -14.53
CA ILE A 460 -8.70 -4.53 -14.88
C ILE A 460 -8.07 -5.49 -13.87
N LEU A 461 -8.40 -5.38 -12.58
CA LEU A 461 -7.88 -6.24 -11.52
C LEU A 461 -7.96 -7.76 -11.77
N PRO A 462 -9.01 -8.29 -12.44
CA PRO A 462 -9.05 -9.72 -12.76
C PRO A 462 -7.93 -10.20 -13.70
N TYR A 463 -7.17 -9.31 -14.35
CA TYR A 463 -6.09 -9.66 -15.27
C TYR A 463 -4.69 -9.61 -14.63
N ARG A 464 -4.58 -9.47 -13.31
CA ARG A 464 -3.27 -9.38 -12.60
C ARG A 464 -2.33 -10.55 -12.90
N SER A 465 -2.87 -11.75 -13.09
CA SER A 465 -2.13 -12.95 -13.50
C SER A 465 -1.80 -13.03 -15.01
N ASN A 466 -2.21 -12.04 -15.81
CA ASN A 466 -2.09 -11.99 -17.27
C ASN A 466 -1.47 -10.67 -17.74
N ILE A 467 -0.16 -10.54 -17.59
CA ILE A 467 0.53 -9.29 -17.92
C ILE A 467 0.34 -8.89 -19.40
N GLU A 468 0.35 -9.86 -20.32
CA GLU A 468 0.09 -9.59 -21.75
C GLU A 468 -1.25 -8.90 -21.96
N LYS A 469 -2.30 -9.36 -21.26
CA LYS A 469 -3.61 -8.71 -21.32
C LYS A 469 -3.61 -7.35 -20.63
N LEU A 470 -2.90 -7.21 -19.51
CA LEU A 470 -2.78 -5.93 -18.81
C LEU A 470 -2.10 -4.84 -19.63
N CYS A 471 -1.23 -5.21 -20.58
CA CYS A 471 -0.58 -4.24 -21.47
C CYS A 471 -1.57 -3.36 -22.23
N ASP A 472 -2.79 -3.83 -22.50
CA ASP A 472 -3.85 -3.04 -23.14
C ASP A 472 -4.28 -1.81 -22.32
N TYR A 473 -3.97 -1.79 -21.01
CA TYR A 473 -4.43 -0.77 -20.07
C TYR A 473 -3.31 0.13 -19.52
N ALA A 474 -2.05 -0.09 -19.95
CA ALA A 474 -0.94 0.75 -19.51
C ALA A 474 -1.16 2.21 -19.91
N PHE A 475 -1.10 3.12 -18.95
CA PHE A 475 -1.38 4.55 -19.11
C PHE A 475 -2.76 4.91 -19.69
N TYR A 476 -3.73 4.00 -19.70
CA TYR A 476 -5.00 4.20 -20.42
C TYR A 476 -5.74 5.49 -20.03
N ASP A 477 -5.81 5.80 -18.73
CA ASP A 477 -6.49 6.99 -18.22
C ASP A 477 -5.71 8.29 -18.47
N LEU A 478 -4.39 8.19 -18.74
CA LEU A 478 -3.50 9.33 -18.98
C LEU A 478 -3.32 9.61 -20.48
N ASP A 479 -3.15 8.56 -21.29
CA ASP A 479 -2.93 8.62 -22.73
C ASP A 479 -3.37 7.29 -23.37
N SER A 480 -4.58 7.27 -23.90
CA SER A 480 -5.20 6.08 -24.49
C SER A 480 -4.50 5.59 -25.77
N ASP A 481 -3.66 6.41 -26.40
CA ASP A 481 -2.90 6.05 -27.60
C ASP A 481 -1.51 5.48 -27.27
N PHE A 482 -1.05 5.54 -26.01
CA PHE A 482 0.27 5.07 -25.59
C PHE A 482 0.59 3.65 -26.04
N VAL A 483 -0.33 2.71 -25.79
CA VAL A 483 -0.16 1.29 -26.12
C VAL A 483 -0.05 1.10 -27.63
N LYS A 484 -0.89 1.80 -28.40
CA LYS A 484 -0.85 1.77 -29.86
C LYS A 484 0.50 2.27 -30.38
N ARG A 485 0.97 3.41 -29.88
CA ARG A 485 2.28 3.98 -30.26
C ARG A 485 3.43 3.03 -29.96
N CYS A 486 3.43 2.42 -28.77
CA CYS A 486 4.46 1.44 -28.42
C CYS A 486 4.46 0.24 -29.38
N ARG A 487 3.29 -0.29 -29.73
CA ARG A 487 3.17 -1.42 -30.66
C ARG A 487 3.66 -1.07 -32.07
N GLU A 488 3.30 0.10 -32.58
CA GLU A 488 3.71 0.59 -33.91
C GLU A 488 5.22 0.84 -34.00
N ASN A 489 5.85 1.30 -32.92
CA ASN A 489 7.28 1.65 -32.88
C ASN A 489 8.18 0.56 -32.28
N LYS A 490 7.60 -0.58 -31.85
CA LYS A 490 8.30 -1.66 -31.13
C LYS A 490 8.97 -1.16 -29.85
N GLY A 491 8.27 -0.30 -29.12
CA GLY A 491 8.71 0.30 -27.87
C GLY A 491 9.39 1.64 -28.04
N GLY A 492 10.11 2.07 -27.01
CA GLY A 492 10.78 3.37 -26.98
C GLY A 492 11.21 3.78 -25.58
N ILE A 493 11.12 5.07 -25.26
CA ILE A 493 11.37 5.59 -23.91
C ILE A 493 10.20 6.43 -23.41
N ILE A 494 10.18 6.68 -22.10
CA ILE A 494 9.24 7.59 -21.43
C ILE A 494 10.02 8.78 -20.89
N MET A 495 9.46 9.99 -21.03
CA MET A 495 9.94 11.20 -20.35
C MET A 495 8.92 11.66 -19.30
N ALA A 496 9.37 11.95 -18.07
CA ALA A 496 8.50 12.29 -16.96
C ALA A 496 9.02 13.46 -16.10
N GLY A 497 8.13 14.06 -15.32
CA GLY A 497 8.47 15.05 -14.31
C GLY A 497 9.11 14.45 -13.05
N ALA A 498 8.93 15.13 -11.91
CA ALA A 498 9.42 14.65 -10.62
C ALA A 498 8.50 13.58 -10.02
N ASN A 499 9.00 12.75 -9.12
CA ASN A 499 8.25 11.75 -8.37
C ASN A 499 7.50 10.75 -9.26
N TYR A 500 8.16 10.23 -10.29
CA TYR A 500 7.56 9.21 -11.15
C TYR A 500 7.42 7.87 -10.40
N GLY A 501 6.20 7.30 -10.42
CA GLY A 501 5.88 6.01 -9.81
C GLY A 501 5.45 6.06 -8.35
N LEU A 502 4.72 7.08 -7.90
CA LEU A 502 4.23 7.15 -6.52
C LEU A 502 3.14 6.11 -6.22
N GLY A 503 3.11 5.57 -5.00
CA GLY A 503 1.98 4.78 -4.50
C GLY A 503 2.28 3.30 -4.28
N SER A 504 1.59 2.43 -5.02
CA SER A 504 1.54 0.98 -4.76
C SER A 504 2.88 0.29 -5.03
N ALA A 505 3.13 -0.81 -4.32
CA ALA A 505 4.26 -1.72 -4.58
C ALA A 505 4.10 -2.56 -5.87
N SER A 506 2.96 -2.47 -6.56
CA SER A 506 2.65 -3.28 -7.74
C SER A 506 3.67 -3.11 -8.88
N GLU A 507 4.29 -4.23 -9.27
CA GLU A 507 5.24 -4.30 -10.39
C GLU A 507 4.55 -4.38 -11.76
N HIS A 508 3.28 -4.78 -11.83
CA HIS A 508 2.53 -5.01 -13.08
C HIS A 508 2.68 -3.92 -14.14
N GLY A 509 2.69 -2.65 -13.72
CA GLY A 509 2.91 -1.52 -14.61
C GLY A 509 4.29 -1.59 -15.27
N VAL A 510 5.35 -1.78 -14.48
CA VAL A 510 6.72 -1.93 -14.98
C VAL A 510 6.85 -3.12 -15.93
N ILE A 511 6.28 -4.27 -15.56
CA ILE A 511 6.33 -5.46 -16.41
C ILE A 511 5.59 -5.18 -17.73
N ALA A 512 4.41 -4.56 -17.69
CA ALA A 512 3.68 -4.16 -18.89
C ALA A 512 4.49 -3.19 -19.77
N LEU A 513 5.18 -2.21 -19.18
CA LEU A 513 6.09 -1.33 -19.94
C LEU A 513 7.19 -2.13 -20.63
N ARG A 514 7.72 -3.16 -19.96
CA ARG A 514 8.75 -4.02 -20.53
C ARG A 514 8.23 -4.87 -21.70
N TYR A 515 7.00 -5.42 -21.60
CA TYR A 515 6.30 -6.09 -22.71
C TYR A 515 6.03 -5.14 -23.88
N LEU A 516 5.72 -3.87 -23.60
CA LEU A 516 5.52 -2.83 -24.61
C LEU A 516 6.83 -2.32 -25.24
N GLY A 517 7.98 -2.86 -24.83
CA GLY A 517 9.28 -2.54 -25.40
C GLY A 517 9.90 -1.23 -24.88
N ILE A 518 9.43 -0.71 -23.74
CA ILE A 518 10.08 0.44 -23.10
C ILE A 518 11.46 0.03 -22.58
N LYS A 519 12.48 0.81 -22.98
CA LYS A 519 13.89 0.54 -22.68
C LYS A 519 14.42 1.36 -21.51
N ALA A 520 13.95 2.61 -21.41
CA ALA A 520 14.36 3.54 -20.37
C ALA A 520 13.22 4.48 -19.99
N VAL A 521 13.25 4.95 -18.76
CA VAL A 521 12.43 6.07 -18.27
C VAL A 521 13.38 7.19 -17.88
N VAL A 522 13.18 8.37 -18.43
CA VAL A 522 13.94 9.57 -18.12
C VAL A 522 13.03 10.50 -17.32
N ALA A 523 13.29 10.68 -16.03
CA ALA A 523 12.45 11.47 -15.13
C ALA A 523 13.28 12.49 -14.34
N LYS A 524 12.65 13.51 -13.77
CA LYS A 524 13.37 14.42 -12.84
C LYS A 524 13.71 13.73 -11.52
N SER A 525 12.87 12.81 -11.07
CA SER A 525 13.11 11.94 -9.92
C SER A 525 12.12 10.78 -9.92
N PHE A 526 12.45 9.70 -9.20
CA PHE A 526 11.61 8.51 -9.04
C PHE A 526 11.18 8.33 -7.58
N SER A 527 10.07 7.62 -7.37
CA SER A 527 9.84 7.00 -6.06
C SER A 527 10.83 5.85 -5.85
N TYR A 528 11.27 5.65 -4.61
CA TYR A 528 12.30 4.65 -4.26
C TYR A 528 11.95 3.25 -4.76
N LEU A 529 10.76 2.75 -4.41
CA LEU A 529 10.34 1.40 -4.76
C LEU A 529 10.11 1.23 -6.26
N HIS A 530 9.54 2.24 -6.93
CA HIS A 530 9.31 2.15 -8.36
C HIS A 530 10.61 2.14 -9.17
N LYS A 531 11.63 2.92 -8.75
CA LYS A 531 12.98 2.88 -9.34
C LYS A 531 13.56 1.47 -9.27
N ARG A 532 13.46 0.82 -8.11
CA ARG A 532 13.90 -0.57 -7.92
C ARG A 532 13.15 -1.53 -8.84
N ASN A 533 11.83 -1.39 -8.95
CA ASN A 533 11.03 -2.24 -9.83
C ASN A 533 11.44 -2.09 -11.31
N LEU A 534 11.70 -0.86 -11.79
CA LEU A 534 12.23 -0.62 -13.14
C LEU A 534 13.53 -1.40 -13.38
N ILE A 535 14.46 -1.32 -12.42
CA ILE A 535 15.75 -2.04 -12.45
C ILE A 535 15.52 -3.56 -12.49
N ASN A 536 14.66 -4.09 -11.62
CA ASN A 536 14.36 -5.53 -11.54
C ASN A 536 13.89 -6.13 -12.88
N PHE A 537 13.24 -5.34 -13.74
CA PHE A 537 12.78 -5.76 -15.07
C PHE A 537 13.64 -5.20 -16.22
N GLY A 538 14.83 -4.66 -15.92
CA GLY A 538 15.82 -4.22 -16.90
C GLY A 538 15.44 -2.95 -17.66
N ILE A 539 14.49 -2.15 -17.16
CA ILE A 539 14.22 -0.80 -17.67
C ILE A 539 15.16 0.17 -16.95
N ILE A 540 15.92 0.97 -17.70
CA ILE A 540 16.91 1.88 -17.12
C ILE A 540 16.23 3.16 -16.59
N PRO A 541 16.27 3.45 -15.27
CA PRO A 541 15.69 4.67 -14.71
C PRO A 541 16.74 5.79 -14.63
N ILE A 542 16.62 6.81 -15.47
CA ILE A 542 17.60 7.89 -15.59
C ILE A 542 17.03 9.18 -15.01
N GLU A 543 17.74 9.76 -14.05
CA GLU A 543 17.39 11.05 -13.47
C GLU A 543 18.02 12.19 -14.28
N ALA A 544 17.18 12.99 -14.94
CA ALA A 544 17.63 14.07 -15.82
C ALA A 544 16.60 15.21 -15.92
N TYR A 545 17.10 16.42 -16.22
CA TYR A 545 16.29 17.62 -16.43
C TYR A 545 16.20 17.99 -17.91
N ILE A 546 15.86 17.00 -18.75
CA ILE A 546 15.65 17.18 -20.19
C ILE A 546 14.16 17.06 -20.52
N SER A 547 13.67 17.91 -21.41
CA SER A 547 12.32 17.83 -21.96
C SER A 547 12.35 17.25 -23.37
N GLY A 548 11.25 16.63 -23.77
CA GLY A 548 11.03 16.18 -25.14
C GLY A 548 9.54 16.14 -25.45
N ASN A 549 9.24 15.88 -26.72
CA ASN A 549 7.89 15.65 -27.23
C ASN A 549 7.74 14.18 -27.64
N ILE A 550 6.50 13.72 -27.73
CA ILE A 550 6.21 12.40 -28.30
C ILE A 550 6.80 12.35 -29.71
N TYR A 551 7.44 11.22 -30.05
CA TYR A 551 8.20 10.98 -31.29
C TYR A 551 9.52 11.73 -31.45
N ASP A 552 10.00 12.46 -30.44
CA ASP A 552 11.40 12.92 -30.47
C ASP A 552 12.33 11.70 -30.47
N GLU A 553 13.37 11.74 -31.31
CA GLU A 553 14.39 10.70 -31.39
C GLU A 553 15.48 10.94 -30.35
N ILE A 554 15.64 9.97 -29.45
CA ILE A 554 16.56 10.07 -28.32
C ILE A 554 17.67 9.03 -28.45
N HIS A 555 18.90 9.50 -28.31
CA HIS A 555 20.08 8.66 -28.17
C HIS A 555 20.58 8.72 -26.73
N ILE A 556 20.71 7.57 -26.08
CA ILE A 556 21.24 7.45 -24.72
C ILE A 556 22.48 6.59 -24.78
N THR A 557 23.61 7.13 -24.32
CA THR A 557 24.86 6.38 -24.16
C THR A 557 25.23 6.36 -22.69
N ILE A 558 25.49 5.17 -22.16
CA ILE A 558 25.88 4.95 -20.77
C ILE A 558 27.23 4.23 -20.74
N ASP A 559 28.24 4.85 -20.15
CA ASP A 559 29.59 4.29 -19.99
C ASP A 559 30.10 4.55 -18.59
N ASP A 560 30.45 3.49 -17.86
CA ASP A 560 30.85 3.51 -16.44
C ASP A 560 29.94 4.39 -15.54
N GLY A 561 28.64 4.36 -15.82
CA GLY A 561 27.62 5.14 -15.13
C GLY A 561 27.53 6.62 -15.51
N GLU A 562 28.41 7.14 -16.36
CA GLU A 562 28.18 8.41 -17.04
C GLU A 562 27.12 8.23 -18.12
N CYS A 563 26.09 9.07 -18.09
CA CYS A 563 24.96 8.99 -19.02
C CYS A 563 24.87 10.28 -19.84
N LEU A 564 24.92 10.14 -21.16
CA LEU A 564 24.63 11.19 -22.13
C LEU A 564 23.28 10.90 -22.77
N ILE A 565 22.35 11.85 -22.68
CA ILE A 565 21.02 11.81 -23.30
C ILE A 565 20.97 12.91 -24.36
N GLU A 566 20.81 12.54 -25.61
CA GLU A 566 20.72 13.46 -26.76
C GLU A 566 19.33 13.38 -27.36
N ASN A 567 18.61 14.50 -27.38
CA ASN A 567 17.41 14.67 -28.18
C ASN A 567 17.82 15.17 -29.56
N VAL A 568 17.88 14.24 -30.52
CA VAL A 568 18.35 14.48 -31.88
C VAL A 568 17.39 15.41 -32.62
N THR A 569 16.09 15.20 -32.44
CA THR A 569 15.04 16.03 -33.06
C THR A 569 15.13 17.49 -32.62
N ALA A 570 15.33 17.72 -31.32
CA ALA A 570 15.40 19.07 -30.75
C ALA A 570 16.82 19.66 -30.71
N SER A 571 17.84 18.92 -31.17
CA SER A 571 19.25 19.31 -31.08
C SER A 571 19.67 19.76 -29.67
N SER A 572 19.25 19.02 -28.66
CA SER A 572 19.58 19.30 -27.25
C SER A 572 20.15 18.05 -26.56
N PHE A 573 20.88 18.25 -25.46
CA PHE A 573 21.44 17.14 -24.70
C PHE A 573 21.50 17.42 -23.20
N PHE A 574 21.60 16.36 -22.41
CA PHE A 574 21.80 16.41 -20.97
C PHE A 574 22.81 15.35 -20.54
N LYS A 575 23.73 15.71 -19.65
CA LYS A 575 24.69 14.79 -19.05
C LYS A 575 24.34 14.58 -17.59
N THR A 576 24.30 13.34 -17.17
CA THR A 576 23.98 12.93 -15.79
C THR A 576 24.78 11.69 -15.41
N LYS A 577 24.60 11.20 -14.19
CA LYS A 577 25.10 9.90 -13.76
C LYS A 577 23.93 8.96 -13.48
N LEU A 578 24.06 7.71 -13.88
CA LEU A 578 23.12 6.66 -13.48
C LEU A 578 23.49 6.23 -12.06
N GLU A 579 22.84 6.84 -11.07
CA GLU A 579 23.04 6.53 -9.66
C GLU A 579 22.27 5.26 -9.27
N ILE A 580 22.97 4.13 -9.40
CA ILE A 580 22.55 2.79 -8.97
C ILE A 580 23.74 2.06 -8.32
N THR A 581 23.44 1.08 -7.48
CA THR A 581 24.41 0.22 -6.81
C THR A 581 25.07 -0.78 -7.78
N ASN A 582 26.18 -1.39 -7.37
CA ASN A 582 26.86 -2.42 -8.17
C ASN A 582 25.96 -3.64 -8.45
N GLU A 583 25.12 -4.03 -7.50
CA GLU A 583 24.15 -5.12 -7.67
C GLU A 583 23.10 -4.77 -8.73
N GLU A 584 22.58 -3.54 -8.69
CA GLU A 584 21.63 -3.03 -9.68
C GLU A 584 22.25 -2.91 -11.08
N TRP A 585 23.54 -2.59 -11.18
CA TRP A 585 24.27 -2.67 -12.45
C TRP A 585 24.27 -4.08 -13.04
N ASP A 586 24.54 -5.09 -12.22
CA ASP A 586 24.56 -6.48 -12.66
C ASP A 586 23.17 -7.00 -13.03
N ILE A 587 22.13 -6.50 -12.37
CA ILE A 587 20.73 -6.73 -12.76
C ILE A 587 20.45 -6.17 -14.16
N ILE A 588 20.74 -4.89 -14.41
CA ILE A 588 20.49 -4.25 -15.72
C ILE A 588 21.28 -4.92 -16.84
N LYS A 589 22.55 -5.28 -16.60
CA LYS A 589 23.40 -5.99 -17.58
C LYS A 589 22.81 -7.33 -18.02
N ARG A 590 22.06 -8.00 -17.14
CA ARG A 590 21.39 -9.27 -17.43
C ARG A 590 19.99 -9.09 -18.04
N GLY A 591 19.49 -7.86 -18.14
CA GLY A 591 18.15 -7.57 -18.66
C GLY A 591 17.04 -7.66 -17.63
N GLY A 592 17.39 -7.83 -16.36
CA GLY A 592 16.48 -8.05 -15.25
C GLY A 592 17.14 -8.91 -14.17
N ILE A 593 16.45 -9.07 -13.05
CA ILE A 593 16.96 -9.80 -11.89
C ILE A 593 16.86 -11.33 -12.06
N LEU A 594 16.00 -11.79 -12.98
CA LEU A 594 15.75 -13.21 -13.32
C LEU A 594 16.34 -13.65 -14.65
#